data_AF-A0A3D5NY51-F1
#
_entry.id   AF-A0A3D5NY51-F1
#
_cell.length_a   1.000
_cell.length_b   1.000
_cell.length_c   1.000
_cell.angle_alpha   90.00
_cell.angle_beta   90.00
_cell.angle_gamma   90.00
#
_symmetry.space_group_name_H-M   'P 1'
#
loop_
_entity.id
_entity.type
_entity.pdbx_description
1 polymer ?
#
loop_
_entity_poly.entity_id
_entity_poly.type
_entity_poly.pdbx_seq_one_letter_code
_entity_poly.pdbx_strand_id
1 'polypeptide(L)'
;ILFLGPTIFGIVLGRDWIMAGTISQILVPIYLVRFMVSPVSNLFAATQTQQKMTGWQLALMLTSILTFYFGGLQSNFLMTIELYSGLTTILYMVLGLIIRYTIRNYEQSRTV
;
A
#
# COMPACT_ATOMS: atom_id res chain seq x y z
N ILE A 1 -0.64 -15.70 -7.42
CA ILE A 1 -0.22 -14.54 -8.24
C ILE A 1 1.24 -14.17 -7.99
N LEU A 2 1.70 -14.00 -6.73
CA LEU A 2 3.06 -13.55 -6.40
C LEU A 2 4.21 -14.17 -7.25
N PHE A 3 4.21 -15.48 -7.48
CA PHE A 3 5.29 -16.14 -8.25
C PHE A 3 4.87 -16.63 -9.65
N LEU A 4 3.57 -16.70 -9.93
CA LEU A 4 3.00 -17.34 -11.12
C LEU A 4 1.99 -16.45 -11.87
N GLY A 5 1.96 -15.15 -11.58
CA GLY A 5 0.96 -14.23 -12.14
C GLY A 5 0.93 -14.22 -13.68
N PRO A 6 2.07 -14.00 -14.36
CA PRO A 6 2.16 -13.99 -15.81
C PRO A 6 1.74 -15.33 -16.44
N THR A 7 2.11 -16.44 -15.81
CA THR A 7 1.76 -17.80 -16.28
C THR A 7 0.27 -18.08 -16.13
N ILE A 8 -0.32 -17.76 -14.98
CA ILE A 8 -1.75 -17.97 -14.73
C ILE A 8 -2.59 -17.12 -15.67
N PHE A 9 -2.25 -15.84 -15.81
CA PHE A 9 -2.98 -14.93 -16.71
C PHE A 9 -2.77 -15.32 -18.18
N GLY A 10 -1.56 -15.72 -18.56
CA GLY A 10 -1.25 -16.20 -19.91
C GLY A 10 -1.99 -17.48 -20.30
N ILE A 11 -2.21 -18.39 -19.36
CA ILE A 11 -2.93 -19.66 -19.59
C ILE A 11 -4.44 -19.45 -19.58
N VAL A 12 -4.98 -18.68 -18.63
CA VAL A 12 -6.43 -18.54 -18.43
C VAL A 12 -7.04 -17.51 -19.38
N LEU A 13 -6.35 -16.40 -19.64
CA LEU A 13 -6.87 -15.27 -20.42
C LEU A 13 -6.21 -15.16 -21.81
N GLY A 14 -5.09 -15.85 -22.04
CA GLY A 14 -4.34 -15.84 -23.29
C GLY A 14 -3.05 -15.02 -23.21
N ARG A 15 -2.18 -15.17 -24.23
CA ARG A 15 -0.81 -14.60 -24.23
C ARG A 15 -0.76 -13.09 -24.08
N ASP A 16 -1.77 -12.37 -24.57
CA ASP A 16 -1.84 -10.91 -24.48
C ASP A 16 -2.00 -10.41 -23.02
N TRP A 17 -2.45 -11.28 -22.11
CA TRP A 17 -2.68 -10.95 -20.71
C TRP A 17 -1.50 -11.25 -19.78
N ILE A 18 -0.37 -11.73 -20.32
CA ILE A 18 0.85 -11.98 -19.55
C ILE A 18 1.30 -10.69 -18.83
N MET A 19 1.22 -9.54 -19.51
CA MET A 19 1.57 -8.24 -18.93
C MET A 19 0.67 -7.86 -17.75
N ALA A 20 -0.63 -8.15 -17.82
CA ALA A 20 -1.55 -7.94 -16.71
C ALA A 20 -1.20 -8.82 -15.49
N GLY A 21 -0.70 -10.03 -15.74
CA GLY A 21 -0.16 -10.92 -14.70
C GLY A 21 1.08 -10.35 -14.01
N THR A 22 2.00 -9.72 -14.76
CA THR A 22 3.18 -9.03 -14.20
C THR A 22 2.79 -7.83 -13.35
N ILE A 23 1.86 -7.00 -13.85
CA ILE A 23 1.35 -5.84 -13.08
C ILE A 23 0.68 -6.31 -11.79
N SER A 24 -0.11 -7.38 -11.87
CA SER A 24 -0.76 -7.97 -10.69
C SER A 24 0.25 -8.49 -9.67
N GLN A 25 1.36 -9.08 -10.10
CA GLN A 25 2.44 -9.49 -9.20
C GLN A 25 3.00 -8.32 -8.39
N ILE A 26 3.23 -7.19 -9.05
CA ILE A 26 3.79 -6.00 -8.40
C ILE A 26 2.79 -5.36 -7.44
N LEU A 27 1.48 -5.42 -7.74
CA LEU A 27 0.43 -4.79 -6.94
C LEU A 27 -0.06 -5.63 -5.76
N VAL A 28 0.02 -6.96 -5.83
CA VAL A 28 -0.46 -7.86 -4.76
C VAL A 28 0.11 -7.53 -3.36
N PRO A 29 1.42 -7.28 -3.18
CA PRO A 29 1.98 -6.91 -1.87
C PRO A 29 1.27 -5.70 -1.27
N ILE A 30 0.98 -4.69 -2.08
CA ILE A 30 0.27 -3.49 -1.68
C ILE A 30 -1.15 -3.78 -1.22
N TYR A 31 -1.87 -4.60 -1.99
CA TYR A 31 -3.26 -4.91 -1.67
C TYR A 31 -3.36 -5.73 -0.39
N LEU A 32 -2.40 -6.62 -0.13
CA LEU A 32 -2.31 -7.36 1.13
C LEU A 32 -2.12 -6.40 2.32
N VAL A 33 -1.18 -5.46 2.22
CA VAL A 33 -0.93 -4.51 3.29
C VAL A 33 -2.12 -3.56 3.50
N ARG A 34 -2.73 -3.07 2.41
CA ARG A 34 -3.94 -2.22 2.49
C ARG A 34 -5.11 -2.95 3.15
N PHE A 35 -5.28 -4.24 2.85
CA PHE A 35 -6.30 -5.07 3.48
C PHE A 35 -6.11 -5.15 5.00
N MET A 36 -4.87 -5.39 5.46
CA MET A 36 -4.54 -5.43 6.89
C MET A 36 -4.75 -4.10 7.62
N VAL A 37 -4.53 -2.97 6.92
CA VAL A 37 -4.72 -1.62 7.48
C VAL A 37 -6.20 -1.18 7.48
N SER A 38 -7.04 -1.78 6.64
CA SER A 38 -8.47 -1.42 6.53
C SER A 38 -9.27 -1.54 7.85
N PRO A 39 -9.19 -2.62 8.66
CA PRO A 39 -9.91 -2.69 9.94
C PRO A 39 -9.36 -1.69 10.96
N VAL A 40 -8.07 -1.36 10.88
CA VAL A 40 -7.45 -0.38 11.77
C VAL A 40 -7.98 1.02 11.50
N SER A 41 -8.16 1.37 10.22
CA SER A 41 -8.75 2.66 9.83
C SER A 41 -10.12 2.90 10.48
N ASN A 42 -10.94 1.83 10.59
CA ASN A 42 -12.24 1.89 11.26
C ASN A 42 -12.13 2.09 12.78
N LEU A 43 -11.09 1.54 13.43
CA LEU A 43 -10.82 1.78 14.85
C LEU A 43 -10.43 3.24 15.13
N PHE A 44 -9.70 3.89 14.22
CA PHE A 44 -9.35 5.32 14.34
C PHE A 44 -10.58 6.22 14.14
N ALA A 45 -11.52 5.83 13.27
CA ALA A 45 -12.80 6.52 13.13
C ALA A 45 -13.65 6.45 14.41
N ALA A 46 -13.63 5.30 15.11
CA ALA A 46 -14.35 5.12 16.37
C ALA A 46 -13.72 5.86 17.57
N THR A 47 -12.39 6.05 17.56
CA THR A 47 -11.63 6.67 18.69
C THR A 47 -11.37 8.18 18.50
N GLN A 48 -12.04 8.86 17.56
CA GLN A 48 -11.88 10.30 17.23
C GLN A 48 -10.45 10.73 16.82
N THR A 49 -9.55 9.80 16.52
CA THR A 49 -8.17 10.09 16.10
C THR A 49 -8.02 10.25 14.58
N GLN A 50 -9.13 10.51 13.88
CA GLN A 50 -9.22 10.68 12.43
C GLN A 50 -8.24 11.71 11.86
N GLN A 51 -7.90 12.77 12.60
CA GLN A 51 -6.95 13.79 12.13
C GLN A 51 -5.57 13.21 11.81
N LYS A 52 -5.08 12.24 12.59
CA LYS A 52 -3.81 11.54 12.32
C LYS A 52 -3.92 10.68 11.05
N MET A 53 -5.07 10.03 10.85
CA MET A 53 -5.37 9.25 9.66
C MET A 53 -5.41 10.13 8.41
N THR A 54 -5.99 11.33 8.50
CA THR A 54 -6.05 12.30 7.38
C THR A 54 -4.65 12.79 7.00
N GLY A 55 -3.81 13.15 7.98
CA GLY A 55 -2.42 13.51 7.72
C GLY A 55 -1.64 12.39 7.01
N TRP A 56 -1.91 11.15 7.39
CA TRP A 56 -1.33 9.98 6.73
C TRP A 56 -1.80 9.81 5.28
N GLN A 57 -3.09 9.96 5.01
CA GLN A 57 -3.64 9.88 3.65
C GLN A 57 -3.06 10.98 2.75
N LEU A 58 -2.83 12.19 3.29
CA LEU A 58 -2.15 13.27 2.56
C LEU A 58 -0.70 12.90 2.21
N ALA A 59 0.05 12.32 3.15
CA ALA A 59 1.41 11.86 2.88
C ALA A 59 1.43 10.79 1.76
N LEU A 60 0.54 9.80 1.83
CA LEU A 60 0.38 8.79 0.79
C LEU A 60 0.03 9.41 -0.58
N MET A 61 -0.87 10.40 -0.60
CA MET A 61 -1.25 11.09 -1.82
C MET A 61 -0.06 11.82 -2.45
N LEU A 62 0.70 12.57 -1.64
CA LEU A 62 1.88 13.28 -2.11
C LEU A 62 2.94 12.32 -2.64
N THR A 63 3.24 11.23 -1.93
CA THR A 63 4.18 10.21 -2.40
C THR A 63 3.70 9.58 -3.70
N SER A 64 2.39 9.33 -3.84
CA SER A 64 1.82 8.78 -5.07
C SER A 64 2.04 9.75 -6.25
N ILE A 65 1.70 11.03 -6.08
CA ILE A 65 1.89 12.07 -7.10
C ILE A 65 3.36 12.18 -7.51
N LEU A 66 4.27 12.25 -6.53
CA LEU A 66 5.70 12.30 -6.80
C LEU A 66 6.18 11.08 -7.57
N THR A 67 5.72 9.89 -7.21
CA THR A 67 6.16 8.66 -7.87
C THR A 67 5.69 8.60 -9.32
N PHE A 68 4.45 8.99 -9.60
CA PHE A 68 3.95 9.08 -10.98
C PHE A 68 4.64 10.20 -11.77
N TYR A 69 4.96 11.33 -11.12
CA TYR A 69 5.69 12.42 -11.75
C TYR A 69 7.11 12.01 -12.16
N PHE A 70 7.87 11.41 -11.24
CA PHE A 70 9.22 10.90 -11.52
C PHE A 70 9.20 9.71 -12.49
N GLY A 71 8.18 8.85 -12.41
CA GLY A 71 8.00 7.74 -13.33
C GLY A 71 7.69 8.20 -14.76
N GLY A 72 6.86 9.24 -14.92
CA GLY A 72 6.53 9.84 -16.22
C GLY A 72 7.74 10.43 -16.94
N LEU A 73 8.74 10.93 -16.20
CA LEU A 73 10.00 11.45 -16.76
C LEU A 73 10.90 10.35 -17.36
N GLN A 74 10.81 9.11 -16.87
CA GLN A 74 11.67 8.00 -17.33
C GLN A 74 11.07 7.19 -18.48
N SER A 75 9.83 7.48 -18.91
CA SER A 75 9.10 6.76 -19.99
C SER A 75 9.01 5.23 -19.80
N ASN A 76 9.32 4.70 -18.61
CA ASN A 76 9.29 3.29 -18.30
C ASN A 76 8.14 2.99 -17.31
N PHE A 77 7.08 2.41 -17.86
CA PHE A 77 5.84 2.09 -17.14
C PHE A 77 6.07 1.09 -16.00
N LEU A 78 6.83 0.02 -16.24
CA LEU A 78 7.09 -1.02 -15.23
C LEU A 78 7.87 -0.47 -14.05
N MET A 79 8.93 0.29 -14.32
CA MET A 79 9.74 0.91 -13.26
C MET A 79 8.93 1.89 -12.40
N THR A 80 7.97 2.59 -13.00
CA THR A 80 7.05 3.49 -12.27
C THR A 80 6.18 2.70 -11.29
N ILE A 81 5.62 1.57 -11.73
CA ILE A 81 4.78 0.72 -10.89
C ILE A 81 5.60 0.06 -9.77
N GLU A 82 6.83 -0.37 -10.05
CA GLU A 82 7.72 -0.93 -9.04
C GLU A 82 8.10 0.09 -7.97
N LEU A 83 8.49 1.31 -8.37
CA LEU A 83 8.76 2.42 -7.46
C LEU A 83 7.54 2.77 -6.62
N TYR A 84 6.37 2.88 -7.25
CA TYR A 84 5.11 3.13 -6.56
C TYR A 84 4.84 2.03 -5.53
N SER A 85 5.02 0.77 -5.96
CA SER A 85 4.76 -0.39 -5.13
C SER A 85 5.67 -0.41 -3.90
N GLY A 86 6.96 -0.22 -4.10
CA GLY A 86 7.96 -0.19 -3.03
C GLY A 86 7.73 0.95 -2.04
N LEU A 87 7.57 2.18 -2.52
CA LEU A 87 7.43 3.36 -1.67
C LEU A 87 6.15 3.31 -0.82
N THR A 88 5.02 2.94 -1.42
CA THR A 88 3.76 2.87 -0.67
C THR A 88 3.72 1.67 0.26
N THR A 89 4.38 0.55 -0.06
CA THR A 89 4.55 -0.58 0.88
C THR A 89 5.35 -0.16 2.11
N ILE A 90 6.46 0.56 1.94
CA ILE A 90 7.27 1.09 3.05
C ILE A 90 6.44 2.03 3.92
N LEU A 91 5.70 2.96 3.31
CA LEU A 91 4.82 3.86 4.03
C LEU A 91 3.82 3.07 4.87
N TYR A 92 3.07 2.13 4.28
CA TYR A 92 2.09 1.38 5.06
C TYR A 92 2.72 0.52 6.18
N MET A 93 3.95 0.02 6.01
CA MET A 93 4.68 -0.64 7.10
C MET A 93 4.96 0.33 8.26
N VAL A 94 5.40 1.56 7.96
CA VAL A 94 5.60 2.62 8.96
C VAL A 94 4.30 2.96 9.69
N LEU A 95 3.17 3.06 8.97
CA LEU A 95 1.85 3.27 9.59
C LEU A 95 1.53 2.15 10.58
N GLY A 96 1.75 0.88 10.19
CA GLY A 96 1.53 -0.27 11.07
C GLY A 96 2.32 -0.18 12.37
N LEU A 97 3.57 0.29 12.31
CA LEU A 97 4.40 0.52 13.50
C LEU A 97 3.86 1.67 14.37
N ILE A 98 3.44 2.79 13.76
CA ILE A 98 2.86 3.94 14.47
C ILE A 98 1.57 3.53 15.20
N ILE A 99 0.73 2.74 14.54
CA ILE A 99 -0.50 2.18 15.13
C ILE A 99 -0.14 1.34 16.34
N ARG A 100 0.79 0.39 16.20
CA ARG A 100 1.20 -0.50 17.28
C ARG A 100 1.74 0.27 18.48
N TYR A 101 2.53 1.31 18.24
CA TYR A 101 3.05 2.20 19.27
C TYR A 101 1.93 3.00 19.96
N THR A 102 0.97 3.50 19.19
CA THR A 102 -0.18 4.25 19.71
C THR A 102 -1.05 3.38 20.62
N ILE A 103 -1.38 2.16 20.20
CA ILE A 103 -2.17 1.22 21.01
C ILE A 103 -1.47 0.91 22.33
N ARG A 104 -0.17 0.61 22.30
CA ARG A 104 0.63 0.33 23.50
C ARG A 104 0.62 1.49 24.50
N ASN A 105 0.70 2.73 24.03
CA ASN A 105 0.66 3.91 24.89
C ASN A 105 -0.74 4.20 25.45
N TYR A 106 -1.80 3.93 24.68
CA TYR A 106 -3.19 4.05 25.16
C TYR A 106 -3.51 3.05 26.28
N GLU A 107 -3.03 1.81 26.18
CA GLU A 107 -3.21 0.81 27.25
C GLU A 107 -2.55 1.24 28.56
N GLN A 108 -1.32 1.77 28.51
CA GLN A 108 -0.62 2.25 29.71
C GLN A 108 -1.28 3.48 30.36
N SER A 109 -1.93 4.33 29.57
CA SER A 109 -2.62 5.53 30.06
C SER A 109 -3.92 5.22 30.81
N ARG A 110 -4.48 4.02 30.61
CA ARG A 110 -5.77 3.60 31.19
C ARG A 110 -5.60 2.75 32.46
N THR A 111 -4.39 2.27 32.73
CA THR A 111 -4.04 1.45 33.91
C THR A 111 -3.45 2.23 35.09
N VAL A 112 -3.26 3.55 34.94
CA VAL A 112 -2.83 4.49 36.00
C VAL A 112 -4.03 5.33 36.41
#